data_AF-C0QGT9-F1
#
_entry.id   AF-C0QGT9-F1
#
_cell.length_a   1.000
_cell.length_b   1.000
_cell.length_c   1.000
_cell.angle_alpha   90.00
_cell.angle_beta   90.00
_cell.angle_gamma   90.00
#
_symmetry.space_group_name_H-M   'P 1'
#
loop_
_entity.id
_entity.type
_entity.pdbx_description
1 polymer ?
#
loop_
_entity_poly.entity_id
_entity_poly.type
_entity_poly.pdbx_seq_one_letter_code
_entity_poly.pdbx_strand_id
1 'polypeptide(L)'
;MYYEAVYTPKETKGLGDKALKFVGKRIALQDGGQEELTPGKSTVVYIASPNFGLIPNHDLTKITSIPLNKWNMLAEQNKLLL
;
A
#
# COMPACT_ATOMS: atom_id res chain seq x y z
N MET A 1 -9.16 -9.18 -3.18
CA MET A 1 -9.96 -7.95 -3.40
C MET A 1 -9.02 -6.79 -3.72
N TYR A 2 -9.48 -5.80 -4.47
CA TYR A 2 -8.67 -4.65 -4.89
C TYR A 2 -9.11 -3.37 -4.18
N TYR A 3 -8.13 -2.51 -3.88
CA TYR A 3 -8.33 -1.27 -3.15
C TYR A 3 -7.49 -0.14 -3.72
N GLU A 4 -7.91 1.09 -3.45
CA GLU A 4 -7.04 2.27 -3.46
C GLU A 4 -6.92 2.82 -2.04
N ALA A 5 -5.77 3.40 -1.72
CA ALA A 5 -5.57 4.13 -0.48
C ALA A 5 -4.50 5.22 -0.69
N VAL A 6 -4.39 6.15 0.25
CA VAL A 6 -3.26 7.09 0.31
C VAL A 6 -2.20 6.50 1.24
N TYR A 7 -0.96 6.41 0.77
CA TYR A 7 0.16 5.94 1.58
C TYR A 7 0.65 7.05 2.51
N THR A 8 0.48 6.84 3.81
CA THR A 8 0.80 7.80 4.89
C THR A 8 1.47 7.07 6.04
N PRO A 9 2.72 6.60 5.85
CA PRO A 9 3.44 5.89 6.90
C PRO A 9 3.68 6.80 8.10
N LYS A 10 3.55 6.26 9.31
CA LYS A 10 3.79 7.04 10.54
C LYS A 10 5.26 7.39 10.74
N GLU A 11 6.15 6.50 10.31
CA GLU A 11 7.59 6.69 10.34
C GLU A 11 8.13 6.58 8.92
N THR A 12 8.96 7.55 8.53
CA THR A 12 9.61 7.57 7.22
C THR A 12 11.09 7.18 7.33
N LYS A 13 11.65 7.22 8.54
CA LYS A 13 13.01 6.78 8.84
C LYS A 13 13.15 5.28 8.62
N GLY A 14 13.92 4.90 7.60
CA GLY A 14 14.14 3.50 7.22
C GLY A 14 13.30 3.03 6.03
N LEU A 15 12.42 3.88 5.49
CA LEU A 15 11.80 3.61 4.20
C LEU A 15 12.84 3.72 3.08
N GLY A 16 12.84 2.76 2.16
CA GLY A 16 13.65 2.85 0.95
C GLY A 16 13.18 3.99 0.04
N ASP A 17 14.06 4.46 -0.85
CA ASP A 17 13.78 5.60 -1.75
C ASP A 17 12.49 5.44 -2.55
N LYS A 18 12.17 4.19 -2.95
CA LYS A 18 10.91 3.88 -3.62
C LYS A 18 9.70 4.19 -2.73
N ALA A 19 9.66 3.71 -1.49
CA ALA A 19 8.59 3.99 -0.51
C ALA A 19 8.37 5.49 -0.31
N LEU A 20 9.45 6.26 -0.21
CA LEU A 20 9.39 7.72 -0.03
C LEU A 20 8.70 8.43 -1.21
N LYS A 21 8.89 7.98 -2.46
CA LYS A 21 8.23 8.59 -3.64
C LYS A 21 6.70 8.48 -3.64
N PHE A 22 6.14 7.62 -2.79
CA PHE A 22 4.71 7.33 -2.72
C PHE A 22 4.03 7.93 -1.50
N VAL A 23 4.79 8.52 -0.55
CA VAL A 23 4.21 9.19 0.62
C VAL A 23 3.27 10.31 0.16
N GLY A 24 2.04 10.29 0.69
CA GLY A 24 0.95 11.21 0.34
C GLY A 24 0.26 10.91 -0.99
N LYS A 25 0.69 9.88 -1.73
CA LYS A 25 0.09 9.52 -3.03
C LYS A 25 -0.93 8.41 -2.90
N ARG A 26 -1.86 8.38 -3.86
CA ARG A 26 -2.82 7.30 -4.00
C ARG A 26 -2.15 6.09 -4.67
N ILE A 27 -2.31 4.92 -4.05
CA ILE A 27 -1.68 3.67 -4.49
C ILE A 27 -2.70 2.55 -4.70
N ALA A 28 -2.43 1.71 -5.69
CA ALA A 28 -3.17 0.50 -5.97
C ALA A 28 -2.74 -0.63 -5.03
N LEU A 29 -3.73 -1.23 -4.36
CA LEU A 29 -3.53 -2.23 -3.32
C LEU A 29 -4.33 -3.49 -3.60
N GLN A 30 -3.79 -4.63 -3.19
CA GLN A 30 -4.48 -5.91 -3.13
C GLN A 30 -4.51 -6.40 -1.68
N ASP A 31 -5.56 -7.13 -1.34
CA ASP A 31 -5.66 -7.81 -0.05
C ASP A 31 -4.44 -8.72 0.19
N GLY A 32 -3.75 -8.53 1.33
CA GLY A 32 -2.61 -9.35 1.75
C GLY A 32 -2.92 -10.25 2.95
N GLY A 33 -4.14 -10.24 3.47
CA GLY A 33 -4.52 -11.00 4.66
C GLY A 33 -4.06 -10.36 5.99
N GLN A 34 -3.74 -11.23 6.96
CA GLN A 34 -3.23 -10.83 8.27
C GLN A 34 -1.80 -11.33 8.46
N GLU A 35 -0.95 -10.48 9.02
CA GLU A 35 0.44 -10.82 9.30
C GLU A 35 0.83 -10.34 10.71
N GLU A 36 1.63 -11.15 11.40
CA GLU A 36 2.19 -10.83 12.71
C GLU A 36 3.49 -10.02 12.55
N LEU A 37 3.36 -8.70 12.48
CA LEU A 37 4.53 -7.81 12.34
C LEU A 37 5.30 -7.62 13.67
N THR A 38 4.66 -7.92 14.80
CA THR A 38 5.27 -7.89 16.12
C THR A 38 4.73 -9.04 16.97
N PRO A 39 5.54 -9.62 17.89
CA PRO A 39 5.13 -10.76 18.69
C PRO A 39 3.76 -10.58 19.36
N GLY A 40 2.83 -11.49 19.09
CA GLY A 40 1.48 -11.52 19.63
C GLY A 40 0.51 -10.49 19.05
N LYS A 41 0.86 -9.77 17.97
CA LYS A 41 -0.05 -8.79 17.33
C LYS A 41 -0.09 -8.96 15.82
N SER A 42 -1.19 -9.56 15.35
CA SER A 42 -1.54 -9.60 13.93
C SER A 42 -2.13 -8.27 13.47
N THR A 43 -1.77 -7.85 12.26
CA THR A 43 -2.35 -6.67 11.60
C THR A 43 -2.79 -7.03 10.19
N VAL A 44 -3.81 -6.32 9.70
CA VAL A 44 -4.22 -6.44 8.29
C VAL A 44 -3.14 -5.79 7.43
N VAL A 45 -2.70 -6.49 6.39
CA VAL A 45 -1.68 -6.03 5.45
C VAL A 45 -2.23 -6.01 4.02
N TYR A 46 -1.64 -5.15 3.21
CA TYR A 46 -1.98 -5.00 1.79
C TYR A 46 -0.73 -5.15 0.93
N ILE A 47 -0.90 -5.72 -0.26
CA ILE A 47 0.16 -5.82 -1.26
C ILE A 47 0.02 -4.63 -2.20
N ALA A 48 1.05 -3.78 -2.27
CA ALA A 48 1.04 -2.58 -3.11
C ALA A 48 1.66 -2.82 -4.49
N SER A 49 1.00 -2.27 -5.52
CA SER A 49 1.51 -2.22 -6.87
C SER A 49 2.16 -0.85 -7.13
N PRO A 50 3.40 -0.79 -7.64
CA PRO A 50 4.33 -1.90 -7.97
C PRO A 50 5.27 -2.32 -6.82
N ASN A 51 5.30 -3.61 -6.45
CA ASN A 51 6.30 -4.28 -5.58
C ASN A 51 6.87 -3.43 -4.40
N PHE A 52 5.99 -2.84 -3.59
CA PHE A 52 6.37 -2.17 -2.32
C PHE A 52 6.54 -3.15 -1.15
N GLY A 53 6.24 -4.42 -1.36
CA GLY A 53 6.08 -5.39 -0.29
C GLY A 53 4.72 -5.23 0.41
N LEU A 54 4.66 -5.70 1.65
CA LEU A 54 3.47 -5.64 2.49
C LEU A 54 3.39 -4.30 3.20
N ILE A 55 2.24 -3.65 3.08
CA ILE A 55 1.94 -2.38 3.74
C ILE A 55 0.95 -2.64 4.88
N PRO A 56 1.30 -2.31 6.13
CA PRO A 56 0.37 -2.41 7.25
C PRO A 56 -0.81 -1.45 7.08
N ASN A 57 -2.00 -1.86 7.52
CA ASN A 57 -3.21 -1.02 7.45
C ASN A 57 -3.03 0.37 8.11
N HIS A 58 -2.19 0.48 9.13
CA HIS A 58 -1.97 1.74 9.84
C HIS A 58 -1.11 2.76 9.08
N ASP A 59 -0.46 2.35 7.98
CA ASP A 59 0.29 3.23 7.08
C ASP A 59 -0.57 3.70 5.89
N LEU A 60 -1.86 3.40 5.91
CA LEU A 60 -2.80 3.70 4.85
C LEU A 60 -3.96 4.55 5.38
N THR A 61 -4.42 5.48 4.55
CA THR A 61 -5.64 6.26 4.81
C THR A 61 -6.56 6.24 3.59
N LYS A 62 -7.86 6.52 3.80
CA LYS A 62 -8.89 6.55 2.74
C LYS A 62 -8.98 5.25 1.92
N ILE A 63 -8.81 4.11 2.59
CA ILE A 63 -8.88 2.78 1.97
C ILE A 63 -10.29 2.59 1.40
N THR A 64 -10.38 2.35 0.10
CA THR A 64 -11.64 2.20 -0.63
C THR A 64 -11.52 1.01 -1.57
N SER A 65 -12.52 0.13 -1.60
CA SER A 65 -12.54 -0.95 -2.59
C SER A 65 -12.80 -0.41 -3.98
N ILE A 66 -12.10 -0.96 -4.98
CA ILE A 66 -12.21 -0.56 -6.37
C ILE A 66 -12.33 -1.78 -7.28
N PRO A 67 -12.96 -1.65 -8.45
CA PRO A 67 -12.96 -2.70 -9.47
C PRO A 67 -11.58 -2.88 -10.12
N LEU A 68 -11.34 -4.06 -10.69
CA LEU A 68 -10.06 -4.45 -11.31
C LEU A 68 -9.58 -3.47 -12.39
N ASN A 69 -10.49 -2.92 -13.21
CA ASN A 69 -10.13 -1.97 -14.26
C ASN A 69 -9.52 -0.68 -13.68
N LYS A 70 -10.11 -0.12 -12.63
CA LYS A 70 -9.58 1.06 -11.93
C LYS A 70 -8.27 0.74 -11.23
N TRP A 71 -8.16 -0.46 -10.65
CA TRP A 71 -6.92 -0.92 -10.03
C TRP A 71 -5.77 -1.00 -11.03
N ASN A 72 -6.00 -1.58 -12.21
CA ASN A 72 -5.00 -1.66 -13.28
C ASN A 72 -4.53 -0.27 -13.72
N MET A 73 -5.45 0.68 -13.93
CA MET A 73 -5.09 2.05 -14.31
C MET A 73 -4.21 2.73 -13.26
N LEU A 74 -4.58 2.61 -11.98
CA LEU A 74 -3.81 3.20 -10.89
C LEU A 74 -2.44 2.50 -10.72
N ALA A 75 -2.41 1.17 -10.85
CA ALA A 75 -1.16 0.40 -10.83
C ALA A 75 -0.19 0.82 -11.94
N GLU A 76 -0.68 1.05 -13.17
CA GLU A 76 0.14 1.58 -14.26
C GLU A 76 0.65 2.99 -13.96
N GLN A 77 -0.20 3.89 -13.43
CA GLN A 77 0.23 5.22 -12.99
C GLN A 77 1.29 5.15 -11.89
N ASN A 78 1.15 4.20 -10.95
CA ASN A 78 2.09 3.97 -9.88
C ASN A 78 3.45 3.45 -10.41
N LYS A 79 3.48 2.64 -11.47
CA LYS A 79 4.73 2.21 -12.13
C LYS A 79 5.56 3.36 -12.68
N LEU A 80 4.92 4.42 -13.18
CA LEU A 80 5.62 5.59 -13.72
C LEU A 80 6.38 6.40 -12.65
N LEU A 81 6.15 6.11 -11.36
CA LEU A 81 6.82 6.77 -10.24
C LEU A 81 8.08 6.02 -9.75
N LEU A 82 8.31 4.78 -10.21
CA LEU A 82 9.51 4.01 -9.88
C LEU A 82 10.73 4.54 -10.63
#